data_AF-A0A662Y9Q6-F1
#
_entry.id   AF-A0A662Y9Q6-F1
#
_cell.length_a   1.000
_cell.length_b   1.000
_cell.length_c   1.000
_cell.angle_alpha   90.00
_cell.angle_beta   90.00
_cell.angle_gamma   90.00
#
_symmetry.space_group_name_H-M   'P 1'
#
loop_
_entity.id
_entity.type
_entity.pdbx_description
1 polymer ?
#
loop_
_entity_poly.entity_id
_entity_poly.type
_entity_poly.pdbx_seq_one_letter_code
_entity_poly.pdbx_strand_id
1 'polypeptide(L)'
;MVVAGAEAIDDYNFDDAPTEGKRTYAIIVCVFASLGGLFFGYDQGVTGGVLVMSSYLNDFCVGWHDQTMDDCTKAASDLPQRWVDFTLWYNMTYNIGCMIGALAGGWVADKFGRRVTIFQAGLLFCVGTSWVAFCPSQAHSQLLTARFIQGMGVGNSSFSLPLFGAEMAP
;
A
#
# COMPACT_ATOMS: atom_id res chain seq x y z
N MET A 1 -36.35 21.23 43.78
CA MET A 1 -37.65 21.88 44.08
C MET A 1 -37.29 23.22 44.71
N VAL A 2 -37.31 24.34 43.99
CA VAL A 2 -38.47 25.06 43.45
C VAL A 2 -38.10 25.77 42.13
N VAL A 3 -39.10 25.88 41.26
CA VAL A 3 -39.09 26.40 39.88
C VAL A 3 -39.41 27.91 39.85
N ALA A 4 -38.76 28.65 38.96
CA ALA A 4 -39.25 29.87 38.28
C ALA A 4 -38.52 29.89 36.91
N GLY A 5 -39.07 30.11 35.73
CA GLY A 5 -40.32 30.74 35.33
C GLY A 5 -39.98 31.76 34.21
N ALA A 6 -40.17 31.35 32.95
CA ALA A 6 -40.39 32.13 31.71
C ALA A 6 -39.33 33.13 31.15
N GLU A 7 -38.87 32.78 29.94
CA GLU A 7 -38.70 33.59 28.71
C GLU A 7 -37.86 34.88 28.70
N ALA A 8 -36.69 34.81 28.05
CA ALA A 8 -36.18 35.81 27.11
C ALA A 8 -35.17 35.18 26.14
N ILE A 9 -35.63 35.05 24.90
CA ILE A 9 -34.89 34.88 23.64
C ILE A 9 -33.65 35.77 23.60
N ASP A 10 -32.45 35.17 23.61
CA ASP A 10 -31.22 35.81 23.13
C ASP A 10 -30.73 35.02 21.92
N ASP A 11 -30.82 35.72 20.79
CA ASP A 11 -30.52 35.35 19.43
C ASP A 11 -29.00 35.16 19.25
N TYR A 12 -28.45 34.06 19.77
CA TYR A 12 -27.12 33.60 19.36
C TYR A 12 -27.28 32.84 18.06
N ASN A 13 -27.33 33.61 16.97
CA ASN A 13 -27.09 33.14 15.61
C ASN A 13 -25.71 32.45 15.58
N PHE A 14 -25.72 31.13 15.80
CA PHE A 14 -24.61 30.24 15.47
C PHE A 14 -24.50 30.23 13.94
N ASP A 15 -23.91 31.27 13.38
CA ASP A 15 -23.28 31.23 12.05
C ASP A 15 -21.99 30.37 12.09
N ASP A 16 -22.03 29.23 12.79
CA ASP A 16 -21.08 28.14 12.56
C ASP A 16 -21.63 27.32 11.40
N ALA A 17 -21.76 27.94 10.23
CA ALA A 17 -21.82 27.17 9.00
C ALA A 17 -20.42 26.52 8.87
N PRO A 18 -20.30 25.18 9.00
CA PRO A 18 -19.08 24.54 8.56
C PRO A 18 -18.92 24.97 7.10
N THR A 19 -17.72 25.35 6.68
CA THR A 19 -17.48 25.59 5.26
C THR A 19 -17.75 24.27 4.54
N GLU A 20 -18.99 24.07 4.07
CA GLU A 20 -19.45 22.89 3.37
C GLU A 20 -18.64 22.81 2.08
N GLY A 21 -17.52 22.08 2.12
CA GLY A 21 -16.99 21.45 0.93
C GLY A 21 -18.15 20.66 0.34
N LYS A 22 -18.58 21.03 -0.89
CA LYS A 22 -19.73 20.40 -1.56
C LYS A 22 -19.71 18.90 -1.30
N ARG A 23 -20.80 18.31 -0.81
CA ARG A 23 -20.92 16.86 -0.54
C ARG A 23 -20.40 15.98 -1.69
N THR A 24 -20.57 16.45 -2.93
CA THR A 24 -20.02 15.85 -4.15
C THR A 24 -18.49 15.73 -4.14
N TYR A 25 -17.77 16.75 -3.65
CA TYR A 25 -16.31 16.76 -3.53
C TYR A 25 -15.82 15.72 -2.52
N ALA A 26 -16.46 15.62 -1.34
CA ALA A 26 -16.14 14.59 -0.35
C ALA A 26 -16.34 13.17 -0.91
N ILE A 27 -17.46 12.91 -1.60
CA ILE A 27 -17.74 11.62 -2.24
C ILE A 27 -16.66 11.27 -3.28
N ILE A 28 -16.30 12.21 -4.16
CA ILE A 28 -15.28 11.98 -5.19
C ILE A 28 -13.93 11.64 -4.54
N VAL A 29 -13.52 12.38 -3.52
CA VAL A 29 -12.25 12.15 -2.81
C VAL A 29 -12.23 10.79 -2.11
N CYS A 30 -13.32 10.37 -1.46
CA CYS A 30 -13.41 9.06 -0.81
C CYS A 30 -13.37 7.90 -1.81
N VAL A 31 -13.99 8.07 -2.99
CA VAL A 31 -13.90 7.09 -4.09
C VAL A 31 -12.46 6.96 -4.58
N PHE A 32 -11.76 8.09 -4.79
CA PHE A 32 -10.34 8.07 -5.16
C PHE A 32 -9.44 7.46 -4.08
N ALA A 33 -9.71 7.73 -2.81
CA ALA A 33 -8.96 7.12 -1.70
C ALA A 33 -9.14 5.59 -1.67
N SER A 34 -10.36 5.12 -1.95
CA SER A 34 -10.69 3.69 -2.01
C SER A 34 -10.02 2.97 -3.19
N LEU A 35 -9.83 3.64 -4.32
CA LEU A 35 -9.08 3.09 -5.45
C LEU A 35 -7.64 2.75 -5.08
N GLY A 36 -7.00 3.51 -4.20
CA GLY A 36 -5.65 3.20 -3.73
C GLY A 36 -5.60 1.88 -2.93
N GLY A 37 -6.61 1.61 -2.10
CA GLY A 37 -6.75 0.32 -1.41
C GLY A 37 -6.98 -0.85 -2.38
N LEU A 38 -7.78 -0.63 -3.43
CA LEU A 38 -8.00 -1.63 -4.48
C LEU A 38 -6.70 -1.93 -5.25
N PHE A 39 -5.92 -0.91 -5.62
CA PHE A 39 -4.64 -1.10 -6.32
C PHE A 39 -3.59 -1.81 -5.46
N PHE A 40 -3.57 -1.59 -4.14
CA PHE A 40 -2.75 -2.38 -3.23
C PHE A 40 -3.18 -3.86 -3.27
N GLY A 41 -4.47 -4.16 -3.11
CA GLY A 41 -4.95 -5.54 -3.23
C GLY A 41 -4.59 -6.20 -4.57
N TYR A 42 -4.65 -5.44 -5.66
CA TYR A 42 -4.24 -5.88 -6.99
C TYR A 42 -2.74 -6.24 -7.06
N ASP A 43 -1.85 -5.41 -6.52
CA ASP A 43 -0.39 -5.68 -6.48
C ASP A 43 -0.06 -6.99 -5.76
N GLN A 44 -0.72 -7.24 -4.62
CA GLN A 44 -0.56 -8.51 -3.89
C GLN A 44 -1.07 -9.71 -4.69
N GLY A 45 -2.22 -9.57 -5.36
CA GLY A 45 -2.79 -10.62 -6.20
C GLY A 45 -1.92 -10.96 -7.41
N VAL A 46 -1.46 -9.94 -8.15
CA VAL A 46 -0.56 -10.12 -9.31
C VAL A 46 0.75 -10.75 -8.88
N THR A 47 1.31 -10.33 -7.76
CA THR A 47 2.55 -10.90 -7.22
C THR A 47 2.43 -12.41 -6.98
N GLY A 48 1.34 -12.86 -6.37
CA GLY A 48 1.08 -14.29 -6.19
C GLY A 48 1.01 -15.07 -7.51
N GLY A 49 0.41 -14.48 -8.55
CA GLY A 49 0.33 -15.10 -9.89
C GLY A 49 1.66 -15.11 -10.64
N VAL A 50 2.47 -14.07 -10.52
CA VAL A 50 3.77 -13.96 -11.21
C VAL A 50 4.76 -15.00 -10.71
N LEU A 51 4.77 -15.30 -9.40
CA LEU A 51 5.71 -16.26 -8.80
C LEU A 51 5.55 -17.70 -9.34
N VAL A 52 4.39 -18.05 -9.90
CA VAL A 52 4.10 -19.37 -10.49
C VAL A 52 4.08 -19.37 -12.02
N MET A 53 4.30 -18.21 -12.64
CA MET A 53 4.25 -18.06 -14.09
C MET A 53 5.50 -18.66 -14.73
N SER A 54 5.34 -19.40 -15.83
CA SER A 54 6.44 -20.10 -16.51
C SER A 54 7.56 -19.17 -16.95
N SER A 55 7.23 -17.93 -17.38
CA SER A 55 8.23 -16.93 -17.76
C SER A 55 9.09 -16.51 -16.57
N TYR A 56 8.46 -16.22 -15.43
CA TYR A 56 9.16 -15.81 -14.22
C TYR A 56 10.03 -16.95 -13.67
N LEU A 57 9.52 -18.19 -13.70
CA LEU A 57 10.29 -19.37 -13.32
C LEU A 57 11.50 -19.58 -14.24
N ASN A 58 11.39 -19.35 -15.55
CA ASN A 58 12.55 -19.46 -16.45
C ASN A 58 13.62 -18.38 -16.16
N ASP A 59 13.21 -17.16 -15.79
CA ASP A 59 14.15 -16.06 -15.56
C ASP A 59 14.82 -16.09 -14.18
N PHE A 60 14.13 -16.61 -13.16
CA PHE A 60 14.58 -16.55 -11.77
C PHE A 60 14.71 -17.93 -11.09
N CYS A 61 13.91 -18.94 -11.44
CA CYS A 61 14.01 -20.26 -10.81
C CYS A 61 14.99 -21.19 -11.54
N VAL A 62 14.89 -21.28 -12.87
CA VAL A 62 15.74 -22.17 -13.69
C VAL A 62 17.18 -21.69 -13.67
N GLY A 63 18.12 -22.56 -13.30
CA GLY A 63 19.54 -22.20 -13.19
C GLY A 63 19.96 -21.56 -11.86
N TRP A 64 19.01 -21.24 -10.97
CA TRP A 64 19.30 -20.89 -9.59
C TRP A 64 19.65 -22.16 -8.82
N HIS A 65 20.90 -22.36 -8.40
CA HIS A 65 21.35 -23.60 -7.71
C HIS A 65 21.00 -24.90 -8.47
N ASP A 66 21.26 -24.91 -9.79
CA ASP A 66 21.08 -26.06 -10.68
C ASP A 66 19.64 -26.63 -10.72
N GLN A 67 18.64 -25.80 -10.40
CA GLN A 67 17.23 -26.19 -10.49
C GLN A 67 16.77 -26.25 -11.95
N THR A 68 16.01 -27.30 -12.27
CA THR A 68 15.40 -27.48 -13.59
C THR A 68 13.96 -26.99 -13.63
N MET A 69 13.41 -26.77 -14.83
CA MET A 69 12.03 -26.31 -14.99
C MET A 69 11.01 -27.28 -14.37
N ASP A 70 11.31 -28.58 -14.39
CA ASP A 70 10.48 -29.62 -13.77
C ASP A 70 10.47 -29.52 -12.24
N ASP A 71 11.54 -29.02 -11.62
CA ASP A 71 11.58 -28.77 -10.17
C ASP A 71 10.79 -27.52 -9.77
N CYS A 72 10.86 -26.49 -10.61
CA CYS A 72 10.19 -25.20 -10.41
C CYS A 72 8.67 -25.25 -10.64
N THR A 73 8.16 -26.27 -11.34
CA THR A 73 6.73 -26.42 -11.69
C THR A 73 5.99 -27.44 -10.81
N LYS A 74 6.66 -28.03 -9.80
CA LYS A 74 6.06 -28.98 -8.87
C LYS A 74 4.93 -28.33 -8.05
N ALA A 75 4.07 -29.17 -7.49
CA ALA A 75 3.05 -28.73 -6.54
C ALA A 75 3.69 -28.05 -5.32
N ALA A 76 2.99 -27.10 -4.70
CA ALA A 76 3.45 -26.26 -3.58
C ALA A 76 4.16 -27.03 -2.43
N SER A 77 3.79 -28.30 -2.21
CA SER A 77 4.37 -29.20 -1.20
C SER A 77 5.77 -29.70 -1.52
N ASP A 78 6.10 -29.85 -2.80
CA ASP A 78 7.30 -30.55 -3.29
C ASP A 78 8.29 -29.60 -3.97
N LEU A 79 8.11 -28.28 -3.81
CA LEU A 79 9.07 -27.32 -4.33
C LEU A 79 10.40 -27.41 -3.59
N PRO A 80 11.51 -27.12 -4.28
CA PRO A 80 12.83 -27.00 -3.66
C PRO A 80 12.82 -25.98 -2.52
N GLN A 81 13.34 -26.37 -1.34
CA GLN A 81 13.36 -25.48 -0.17
C GLN A 81 14.00 -24.12 -0.47
N ARG A 82 15.06 -24.08 -1.29
CA ARG A 82 15.74 -22.82 -1.65
C ARG A 82 14.85 -21.86 -2.43
N TRP A 83 13.94 -22.37 -3.26
CA TRP A 83 12.98 -21.55 -3.99
C TRP A 83 11.87 -21.06 -3.05
N VAL A 84 11.37 -21.96 -2.18
CA VAL A 84 10.41 -21.58 -1.14
C VAL A 84 11.00 -20.48 -0.25
N ASP A 85 12.24 -20.64 0.23
CA ASP A 85 12.95 -19.63 1.02
C ASP A 85 13.03 -18.28 0.28
N PHE A 86 13.37 -18.28 -1.01
CA PHE A 86 13.39 -17.06 -1.80
C PHE A 86 12.00 -16.40 -1.88
N THR A 87 10.95 -17.16 -2.21
CA THR A 87 9.57 -16.61 -2.28
C THR A 87 9.06 -16.13 -0.92
N LEU A 88 9.49 -16.78 0.17
CA LEU A 88 9.20 -16.33 1.53
C LEU A 88 9.89 -14.99 1.80
N TRP A 89 11.21 -14.90 1.58
CA TRP A 89 11.96 -13.65 1.74
C TRP A 89 11.41 -12.53 0.86
N TYR A 90 10.97 -12.85 -0.36
CA TYR A 90 10.33 -11.91 -1.27
C TYR A 90 9.10 -11.23 -0.64
N ASN A 91 8.22 -12.01 -0.02
CA ASN A 91 7.04 -11.50 0.67
C ASN A 91 7.42 -10.84 2.01
N MET A 92 8.37 -11.40 2.75
CA MET A 92 8.79 -10.85 4.05
C MET A 92 9.45 -9.49 3.89
N THR A 93 10.35 -9.31 2.93
CA THR A 93 11.01 -8.02 2.66
C THR A 93 10.01 -6.94 2.25
N TYR A 94 8.97 -7.30 1.48
CA TYR A 94 7.86 -6.39 1.19
C TYR A 94 7.11 -5.96 2.45
N ASN A 95 6.76 -6.91 3.32
CA ASN A 95 6.06 -6.62 4.58
C ASN A 95 6.92 -5.79 5.56
N ILE A 96 8.22 -6.06 5.64
CA ILE A 96 9.17 -5.24 6.42
C ILE A 96 9.22 -3.81 5.85
N GLY A 97 9.26 -3.68 4.52
CA GLY A 97 9.15 -2.39 3.84
C GLY A 97 7.85 -1.66 4.20
N CYS A 98 6.73 -2.37 4.22
CA CYS A 98 5.43 -1.81 4.62
C CYS A 98 5.44 -1.29 6.06
N MET A 99 6.02 -2.06 7.00
CA MET A 99 6.09 -1.66 8.40
C MET A 99 6.92 -0.37 8.57
N ILE A 100 8.08 -0.30 7.92
CA ILE A 100 8.94 0.90 7.96
C ILE A 100 8.27 2.08 7.25
N GLY A 101 7.64 1.83 6.10
CA GLY A 101 6.92 2.84 5.32
C GLY A 101 5.73 3.43 6.06
N ALA A 102 5.00 2.63 6.82
CA ALA A 102 3.89 3.10 7.65
C ALA A 102 4.39 4.01 8.80
N LEU A 103 5.45 3.60 9.51
CA LEU A 103 6.03 4.38 10.60
C LEU A 103 6.63 5.70 10.11
N ALA A 104 7.45 5.65 9.06
CA ALA A 104 8.06 6.84 8.47
C ALA A 104 7.01 7.75 7.83
N GLY A 105 6.02 7.16 7.15
CA GLY A 105 4.92 7.87 6.52
C GLY A 105 4.09 8.66 7.53
N GLY A 106 3.83 8.10 8.71
CA GLY A 106 3.09 8.80 9.77
C GLY A 106 3.79 10.11 10.19
N TRP A 107 5.11 10.05 10.42
CA TRP A 107 5.90 11.24 10.71
C TRP A 107 5.87 12.28 9.58
N VAL A 108 5.94 11.82 8.31
CA VAL A 108 5.82 12.71 7.15
C VAL A 108 4.43 13.34 7.07
N ALA A 109 3.37 12.58 7.35
CA ALA A 109 1.98 13.05 7.32
C ALA A 109 1.70 14.15 8.32
N ASP A 110 2.32 14.10 9.50
CA ASP A 110 2.16 15.11 10.54
C ASP A 110 2.94 16.40 10.21
N LYS A 111 4.08 16.30 9.51
CA LYS A 111 4.93 17.45 9.19
C LYS A 111 4.56 18.15 7.87
N PHE A 112 4.24 17.38 6.83
CA PHE A 112 4.03 17.88 5.45
C PHE A 112 2.58 17.79 4.98
N GLY A 113 1.69 17.20 5.80
CA GLY A 113 0.27 17.05 5.51
C GLY A 113 -0.06 15.80 4.67
N ARG A 114 -1.34 15.39 4.72
CA ARG A 114 -1.81 14.11 4.18
C ARG A 114 -1.65 13.98 2.66
N ARG A 115 -1.88 15.04 1.90
CA ARG A 115 -1.80 15.04 0.42
C ARG A 115 -0.39 14.73 -0.09
N VAL A 116 0.64 15.30 0.55
CA VAL A 116 2.05 15.08 0.17
C VAL A 116 2.46 13.65 0.48
N THR A 117 2.03 13.13 1.63
CA THR A 117 2.28 11.75 2.03
C THR A 117 1.71 10.73 1.04
N ILE A 118 0.48 10.93 0.57
CA ILE A 118 -0.15 10.07 -0.45
C ILE A 118 0.63 10.13 -1.77
N PHE A 119 1.08 11.32 -2.18
CA PHE A 119 1.87 11.47 -3.41
C PHE A 119 3.23 10.76 -3.31
N GLN A 120 3.93 10.90 -2.18
CA GLN A 120 5.20 10.21 -1.93
C GLN A 120 5.02 8.69 -1.90
N ALA A 121 3.93 8.20 -1.31
CA ALA A 121 3.59 6.78 -1.30
C ALA A 121 3.48 6.22 -2.73
N GLY A 122 2.75 6.94 -3.61
CA GLY A 122 2.64 6.59 -5.03
C GLY A 122 3.99 6.63 -5.76
N LEU A 123 4.83 7.64 -5.50
CA LEU A 123 6.16 7.74 -6.11
C LEU A 123 7.05 6.54 -5.74
N LEU A 124 7.09 6.18 -4.46
CA LEU A 124 7.86 5.02 -3.99
C LEU A 124 7.35 3.71 -4.60
N PHE A 125 6.03 3.56 -4.72
CA PHE A 125 5.43 2.41 -5.38
C PHE A 125 5.81 2.33 -6.87
N CYS A 126 5.71 3.43 -7.61
CA CYS A 126 6.08 3.48 -9.03
C CYS A 126 7.56 3.18 -9.26
N VAL A 127 8.45 3.71 -8.41
CA VAL A 127 9.89 3.41 -8.48
C VAL A 127 10.17 1.94 -8.17
N GLY A 128 9.58 1.39 -7.11
CA GLY A 128 9.76 -0.01 -6.74
C GLY A 128 9.24 -0.99 -7.80
N THR A 129 8.02 -0.77 -8.31
CA THR A 129 7.43 -1.60 -9.37
C THR A 129 8.22 -1.54 -10.68
N SER A 130 8.67 -0.34 -11.09
CA SER A 130 9.51 -0.18 -12.28
C SER A 130 10.83 -0.92 -12.11
N TRP A 131 11.43 -0.87 -10.92
CA TRP A 131 12.66 -1.60 -10.63
C TRP A 131 12.46 -3.12 -10.73
N VAL A 132 11.35 -3.65 -10.21
CA VAL A 132 11.00 -5.07 -10.37
C VAL A 132 10.86 -5.44 -11.86
N ALA A 133 10.22 -4.58 -12.65
CA ALA A 133 9.98 -4.83 -14.07
C ALA A 133 11.25 -4.82 -14.94
N PHE A 134 12.24 -3.99 -14.60
CA PHE A 134 13.51 -3.89 -15.33
C PHE A 134 14.62 -4.78 -14.76
N CYS A 135 14.32 -5.65 -13.79
CA CYS A 135 15.31 -6.48 -13.15
C CYS A 135 15.86 -7.54 -14.13
N PRO A 136 17.20 -7.66 -14.30
CA PRO A 136 17.79 -8.70 -15.13
C PRO A 136 17.54 -10.10 -14.55
N SER A 137 17.51 -11.11 -15.43
CA SER A 137 17.37 -12.52 -15.06
C SER A 137 18.40 -12.92 -13.99
N GLN A 138 18.01 -13.78 -13.04
CA GLN A 138 18.85 -14.29 -11.94
C GLN A 138 19.31 -13.25 -10.89
N ALA A 139 18.98 -11.96 -11.02
CA ALA A 139 19.37 -10.94 -10.03
C ALA A 139 18.44 -10.90 -8.79
N HIS A 140 18.45 -11.98 -8.01
CA HIS A 140 17.57 -12.18 -6.86
C HIS A 140 17.70 -11.08 -5.79
N SER A 141 18.91 -10.58 -5.53
CA SER A 141 19.14 -9.50 -4.56
C SER A 141 18.48 -8.18 -4.97
N GLN A 142 18.47 -7.86 -6.27
CA GLN A 142 17.85 -6.65 -6.81
C GLN A 142 16.32 -6.72 -6.74
N LEU A 143 15.74 -7.91 -6.95
CA LEU A 143 14.31 -8.11 -6.73
C LEU A 143 13.90 -7.89 -5.28
N LEU A 144 14.68 -8.41 -4.32
CA LEU A 144 14.41 -8.23 -2.90
C LEU A 144 14.50 -6.75 -2.47
N THR A 145 15.52 -6.03 -2.92
CA THR A 145 15.64 -4.59 -2.62
C THR A 145 14.53 -3.77 -3.29
N ALA A 146 14.13 -4.11 -4.50
CA ALA A 146 13.01 -3.46 -5.17
C ALA A 146 11.70 -3.65 -4.40
N ARG A 147 11.45 -4.86 -3.90
CA ARG A 147 10.27 -5.20 -3.09
C ARG A 147 10.24 -4.47 -1.76
N PHE A 148 11.41 -4.26 -1.15
CA PHE A 148 11.51 -3.42 0.04
C PHE A 148 11.05 -1.99 -0.23
N ILE A 149 11.56 -1.38 -1.31
CA ILE A 149 11.23 0.01 -1.70
C ILE A 149 9.75 0.13 -2.07
N GLN A 150 9.23 -0.82 -2.83
CA GLN A 150 7.82 -0.90 -3.17
C GLN A 150 6.95 -1.00 -1.91
N GLY A 151 7.34 -1.87 -0.97
CA GLY A 151 6.68 -2.05 0.32
C GLY A 151 6.62 -0.76 1.13
N MET A 152 7.68 0.07 1.14
CA MET A 152 7.65 1.36 1.83
C MET A 152 6.54 2.29 1.29
N GLY A 153 6.33 2.32 -0.03
CA GLY A 153 5.25 3.08 -0.64
C GLY A 153 3.87 2.55 -0.22
N VAL A 154 3.69 1.24 -0.26
CA VAL A 154 2.42 0.59 0.07
C VAL A 154 2.06 0.76 1.56
N GLY A 155 3.01 0.53 2.46
CA GLY A 155 2.82 0.75 3.89
C GLY A 155 2.41 2.18 4.20
N ASN A 156 3.02 3.15 3.52
CA ASN A 156 2.64 4.55 3.65
C ASN A 156 1.20 4.82 3.16
N SER A 157 0.82 4.26 2.00
CA SER A 157 -0.54 4.41 1.46
C SER A 157 -1.62 3.78 2.35
N SER A 158 -1.29 2.69 3.05
CA SER A 158 -2.23 1.87 3.83
C SER A 158 -2.87 2.61 5.00
N PHE A 159 -2.15 3.53 5.64
CA PHE A 159 -2.72 4.38 6.70
C PHE A 159 -3.16 5.75 6.16
N SER A 160 -2.44 6.33 5.18
CA SER A 160 -2.68 7.70 4.73
C SER A 160 -3.96 7.86 3.91
N LEU A 161 -4.33 6.88 3.08
CA LEU A 161 -5.58 6.92 2.30
C LEU A 161 -6.86 6.89 3.16
N PRO A 162 -7.04 5.93 4.09
CA PRO A 162 -8.22 5.93 4.95
C PRO A 162 -8.25 7.13 5.89
N LEU A 163 -7.08 7.60 6.37
CA LEU A 163 -7.00 8.79 7.21
C LEU A 163 -7.43 10.06 6.46
N PHE A 164 -6.95 10.23 5.24
CA PHE A 164 -7.39 11.32 4.39
C PHE A 164 -8.88 11.23 4.05
N GLY A 165 -9.41 10.02 3.80
CA GLY A 165 -10.85 9.82 3.63
C GLY A 165 -11.66 10.22 4.86
N ALA A 166 -11.16 9.89 6.07
CA ALA A 166 -11.81 10.25 7.33
C ALA A 166 -11.78 11.76 7.59
N GLU A 167 -10.68 12.45 7.26
CA GLU A 167 -10.55 13.91 7.40
C GLU A 167 -11.42 14.69 6.39
N MET A 168 -11.81 14.05 5.29
CA MET A 168 -12.59 14.66 4.21
C MET A 168 -14.08 14.32 4.29
N ALA A 169 -14.46 13.37 5.16
CA ALA A 169 -15.85 12.99 5.38
C ALA A 169 -16.61 14.10 6.13
N PRO A 170 -17.87 14.37 5.77
CA PRO A 170 -18.71 15.38 6.43
C PRO A 170 -19.08 14.98 7.86
#